data_AF-A0A6G0YLN5-F1
#
_entry.id   AF-A0A6G0YLN5-F1
#
_cell.length_a   1.000
_cell.length_b   1.000
_cell.length_c   1.000
_cell.angle_alpha   90.00
_cell.angle_beta   90.00
_cell.angle_gamma   90.00
#
_symmetry.space_group_name_H-M   'P 1'
#
loop_
_entity.id
_entity.type
_entity.pdbx_description
1 polymer ?
#
loop_
_entity_poly.entity_id
_entity_poly.type
_entity_poly.pdbx_seq_one_letter_code
_entity_poly.pdbx_strand_id
1 'polypeptide(L)'
;MASICRIFCQNINNIPLSKIKTKLRVPTKEFIRHCSHSDLSNTNSFKHGAFAEFYEKTKENKQVVEEDQDFEMLLRNSNFINLGDPEGKQVIGTIFHVVDNDLYIDFGWKFHCVCTRPIKNAESYVRGSQVKLRIKSLELATRFLGSEKDLTLLEADAALLGLHKPIKY
;
A
#
# COMPACT_ATOMS: atom_id res chain seq x y z
N MET A 1 -1.73 47.55 2.18
CA MET A 1 -2.92 46.92 1.58
C MET A 1 -2.78 45.41 1.68
N ALA A 2 -3.22 44.83 2.80
CA ALA A 2 -3.16 43.39 3.04
C ALA A 2 -4.52 42.77 2.69
N SER A 3 -4.55 41.84 1.74
CA SER A 3 -5.74 41.08 1.39
C SER A 3 -5.74 39.77 2.16
N ILE A 4 -6.61 39.68 3.15
CA ILE A 4 -6.90 38.49 3.93
C ILE A 4 -7.82 37.60 3.10
N CYS A 5 -7.32 36.47 2.61
CA CYS A 5 -8.14 35.43 2.00
C CYS A 5 -8.64 34.48 3.10
N ARG A 6 -9.88 34.67 3.54
CA ARG A 6 -10.62 33.70 4.37
C ARG A 6 -11.14 32.59 3.47
N ILE A 7 -10.54 31.40 3.52
CA ILE A 7 -11.18 30.20 2.96
C ILE A 7 -12.11 29.65 4.05
N PHE A 8 -13.40 29.77 3.75
CA PHE A 8 -14.52 29.38 4.59
C PHE A 8 -14.68 27.86 4.49
N CYS A 9 -14.60 27.16 5.63
CA CYS A 9 -15.08 25.78 5.75
C CYS A 9 -16.59 25.77 5.45
N GLN A 10 -17.00 25.15 4.35
CA GLN A 10 -18.41 24.81 4.12
C GLN A 10 -18.64 23.33 4.39
N ASN A 11 -19.21 23.12 5.58
CA ASN A 11 -20.16 22.09 5.98
C ASN A 11 -20.75 21.27 4.82
N ILE A 12 -20.29 20.03 4.65
CA ILE A 12 -20.91 19.05 3.74
C ILE A 12 -21.94 18.29 4.58
N ASN A 13 -23.22 18.56 4.29
CA ASN A 13 -24.35 17.93 4.94
C ASN A 13 -24.22 16.39 4.95
N ASN A 14 -24.42 15.81 6.13
CA ASN A 14 -24.62 14.39 6.35
C ASN A 14 -25.77 13.87 5.47
N ILE A 15 -25.45 13.08 4.45
CA ILE A 15 -26.40 12.19 3.78
C ILE A 15 -26.03 10.77 4.22
N PRO A 16 -26.93 9.99 4.84
CA PRO A 16 -26.61 8.64 5.23
C PRO A 16 -26.54 7.75 3.98
N LEU A 17 -25.33 7.37 3.57
CA LEU A 17 -25.08 6.33 2.57
C LEU A 17 -25.39 4.94 3.16
N SER A 18 -26.62 4.76 3.65
CA SER A 18 -27.16 3.43 3.87
C SER A 18 -27.56 2.86 2.50
N LYS A 19 -26.96 1.71 2.15
CA LYS A 19 -27.25 0.85 0.98
C LYS A 19 -26.31 0.94 -0.22
N ILE A 20 -25.00 0.86 0.00
CA ILE A 20 -24.12 0.15 -0.95
C ILE A 20 -23.32 -0.90 -0.19
N LYS A 21 -23.85 -2.12 -0.12
CA LYS A 21 -23.14 -3.31 0.37
C LYS A 21 -22.39 -3.96 -0.80
N THR A 22 -21.20 -3.50 -1.13
CA THR A 22 -20.28 -4.29 -1.95
C THR A 22 -19.58 -5.30 -1.05
N LYS A 23 -20.20 -6.47 -0.88
CA LYS A 23 -19.61 -7.60 -0.17
C LYS A 23 -18.54 -8.21 -1.08
N LEU A 24 -17.26 -7.86 -0.88
CA LEU A 24 -16.17 -8.64 -1.45
C LEU A 24 -16.07 -9.96 -0.68
N ARG A 25 -16.72 -10.99 -1.20
CA ARG A 25 -16.77 -12.33 -0.63
C ARG A 25 -15.54 -13.11 -1.11
N VAL A 26 -14.54 -13.25 -0.25
CA VAL A 26 -13.48 -14.24 -0.44
C VAL A 26 -14.08 -15.65 -0.24
N PRO A 27 -13.89 -16.61 -1.16
CA PRO A 27 -14.50 -17.93 -1.05
C PRO A 27 -13.67 -18.82 -0.11
N THR A 28 -14.26 -19.25 0.99
CA THR A 28 -13.73 -20.37 1.80
C THR A 28 -14.29 -21.68 1.25
N LYS A 29 -13.48 -22.39 0.47
CA LYS A 29 -13.55 -23.85 0.29
C LYS A 29 -12.98 -24.51 1.56
N GLU A 30 -13.38 -25.65 2.09
CA GLU A 30 -14.36 -26.71 1.82
C GLU A 30 -14.48 -27.45 3.19
N PHE A 31 -15.68 -27.67 3.73
CA PHE A 31 -16.31 -28.99 3.82
C PHE A 31 -15.42 -30.15 4.33
N ILE A 32 -15.39 -30.40 5.66
CA ILE A 32 -15.13 -31.74 6.22
C ILE A 32 -16.16 -32.05 7.32
N ARG A 33 -16.66 -33.28 7.24
CA ARG A 33 -17.80 -33.92 7.90
C ARG A 33 -17.70 -33.93 9.42
N HIS A 34 -18.82 -33.63 10.08
CA HIS A 34 -19.05 -34.06 11.46
C HIS A 34 -19.26 -35.58 11.50
N CYS A 35 -18.37 -36.30 12.18
CA CYS A 35 -18.69 -37.60 12.77
C CYS A 35 -18.44 -37.47 14.27
N SER A 36 -19.52 -37.50 15.03
CA SER A 36 -19.50 -37.68 16.48
C SER A 36 -19.13 -39.12 16.80
N HIS A 37 -18.13 -39.32 17.66
CA HIS A 37 -18.03 -40.54 18.45
C HIS A 37 -17.89 -40.14 19.92
N SER A 38 -18.73 -40.77 20.73
CA SER A 38 -18.96 -40.56 22.15
C SER A 38 -17.87 -41.13 23.06
N ASP A 39 -17.77 -40.49 24.21
CA ASP A 39 -17.36 -40.92 25.56
C ASP A 39 -15.98 -41.59 25.78
N LEU A 40 -15.16 -40.98 26.66
CA LEU A 40 -15.02 -41.47 28.04
C LEU A 40 -14.10 -40.55 28.86
N SER A 41 -14.53 -40.24 30.07
CA SER A 41 -13.71 -39.73 31.16
C SER A 41 -12.61 -40.73 31.52
N ASN A 42 -11.34 -40.33 31.44
CA ASN A 42 -10.31 -40.92 32.30
C ASN A 42 -9.13 -39.97 32.50
N THR A 43 -8.81 -39.77 33.77
CA THR A 43 -7.67 -39.02 34.29
C THR A 43 -6.37 -39.63 33.80
N ASN A 44 -5.55 -38.87 33.07
CA ASN A 44 -4.10 -39.02 33.01
C ASN A 44 -3.48 -37.74 32.42
N SER A 45 -2.40 -37.27 33.02
CA SER A 45 -1.66 -36.07 32.61
C SER A 45 -1.02 -36.27 31.23
N PHE A 46 -1.78 -35.97 30.18
CA PHE A 46 -1.25 -35.99 28.82
C PHE A 46 -0.25 -34.83 28.67
N LYS A 47 1.04 -35.19 28.63
CA LYS A 47 2.12 -34.27 28.24
C LYS A 47 1.73 -33.69 26.88
N HIS A 48 1.56 -32.37 26.83
CA HIS A 48 1.26 -31.70 25.57
C HIS A 48 2.37 -32.03 24.58
N GLY A 49 1.99 -32.55 23.40
CA GLY A 49 2.97 -32.82 22.35
C GLY A 49 3.66 -31.52 21.93
N ALA A 50 4.91 -31.60 21.47
CA ALA A 50 5.67 -30.43 21.01
C ALA A 50 4.90 -29.55 20.01
N PHE A 51 4.02 -30.16 19.21
CA PHE A 51 3.12 -29.47 18.30
C PHE A 51 2.04 -28.62 19.01
N ALA A 52 1.48 -29.11 20.12
CA ALA A 52 0.48 -28.40 20.91
C ALA A 52 1.08 -27.18 21.63
N GLU A 53 2.30 -27.31 22.14
CA GLU A 53 3.04 -26.18 22.74
C GLU A 53 3.41 -25.12 21.70
N PHE A 54 3.87 -25.55 20.52
CA PHE A 54 4.14 -24.63 19.41
C PHE A 54 2.87 -23.91 18.95
N TYR A 55 1.74 -24.62 18.85
CA TYR A 55 0.45 -24.04 18.47
C TYR A 55 0.01 -22.96 19.46
N GLU A 56 0.00 -23.23 20.77
CA GLU A 56 -0.40 -22.24 21.78
C GLU A 56 0.58 -21.05 21.83
N LYS A 57 1.89 -21.28 21.68
CA LYS A 57 2.90 -20.20 21.56
C LYS A 57 2.68 -19.32 20.33
N THR A 58 2.24 -19.89 19.21
CA THR A 58 1.87 -19.11 18.01
C THR A 58 0.52 -18.42 18.12
N LYS A 59 -0.39 -18.93 18.96
CA LYS A 59 -1.73 -18.38 19.21
C LYS A 59 -1.69 -17.14 20.11
N GLU A 60 -0.73 -17.08 21.03
CA GLU A 60 -0.43 -15.89 21.85
C GLU A 60 0.22 -14.76 21.03
N ASN A 61 0.92 -15.10 19.94
CA ASN A 61 1.28 -14.19 18.86
C ASN A 61 0.05 -13.86 18.00
N LYS A 62 -1.08 -13.60 18.66
CA LYS A 62 -2.31 -13.14 18.07
C LYS A 62 -1.98 -11.82 17.39
N GLN A 63 -1.80 -11.88 16.08
CA GLN A 63 -1.93 -10.71 15.23
C GLN A 63 -3.16 -9.97 15.73
N VAL A 64 -3.00 -8.71 16.10
CA VAL A 64 -4.13 -7.83 16.43
C VAL A 64 -5.12 -8.05 15.30
N VAL A 65 -6.24 -8.69 15.61
CA VAL A 65 -7.32 -8.85 14.66
C VAL A 65 -7.85 -7.43 14.54
N GLU A 66 -7.30 -6.68 13.59
CA GLU A 66 -7.80 -5.36 13.27
C GLU A 66 -9.28 -5.55 12.99
N GLU A 67 -10.12 -4.88 13.78
CA GLU A 67 -11.55 -4.89 13.59
C GLU A 67 -11.85 -4.55 12.13
N ASP A 68 -12.84 -5.22 11.53
CA ASP A 68 -13.25 -4.94 10.14
C ASP A 68 -13.57 -3.44 10.01
N GLN A 69 -12.63 -2.67 9.45
CA GLN A 69 -12.77 -1.23 9.24
C GLN A 69 -13.55 -0.98 7.94
N ASP A 70 -14.43 0.02 7.97
CA ASP A 70 -15.09 0.50 6.76
C ASP A 70 -14.06 1.10 5.78
N PHE A 71 -14.36 0.99 4.47
CA PHE A 71 -13.52 1.55 3.42
C PHE A 71 -13.23 3.05 3.62
N GLU A 72 -14.21 3.81 4.12
CA GLU A 72 -14.05 5.24 4.41
C GLU A 72 -12.98 5.50 5.48
N MET A 73 -12.94 4.68 6.53
CA MET A 73 -11.94 4.77 7.59
C MET A 73 -10.55 4.40 7.07
N LEU A 74 -10.45 3.33 6.29
CA LEU A 74 -9.19 2.92 5.65
C LEU A 74 -8.65 3.99 4.70
N LEU A 75 -9.51 4.58 3.87
CA LEU A 75 -9.11 5.61 2.92
C LEU A 75 -8.64 6.87 3.65
N ARG A 76 -9.40 7.35 4.64
CA ARG A 76 -9.05 8.54 5.43
C ARG A 76 -7.73 8.38 6.19
N ASN A 77 -7.45 7.18 6.69
CA ASN A 77 -6.22 6.89 7.43
C ASN A 77 -5.06 6.42 6.54
N SER A 78 -5.25 6.35 5.22
CA SER A 78 -4.22 5.90 4.29
C SER A 78 -3.08 6.91 4.18
N ASN A 79 -1.85 6.40 3.99
CA ASN A 79 -0.67 7.23 3.79
C ASN A 79 -0.81 8.22 2.62
N PHE A 80 -1.57 7.85 1.60
CA PHE A 80 -1.82 8.71 0.45
C PHE A 80 -2.67 9.93 0.81
N ILE A 81 -3.81 9.73 1.49
CA ILE A 81 -4.65 10.86 1.92
C ILE A 81 -3.90 11.73 2.93
N ASN A 82 -3.11 11.11 3.82
CA ASN A 82 -2.28 11.83 4.79
C ASN A 82 -1.13 12.64 4.15
N LEU A 83 -0.65 12.26 2.95
CA LEU A 83 0.41 12.98 2.24
C LEU A 83 -0.04 14.38 1.78
N GLY A 84 -1.34 14.53 1.50
CA GLY A 84 -1.93 15.77 0.97
C GLY A 84 -1.50 16.02 -0.47
N ASP A 85 -1.12 17.27 -0.78
CA ASP A 85 -0.59 17.62 -2.09
C ASP A 85 0.74 16.89 -2.35
N PRO A 86 0.80 16.00 -3.36
CA PRO A 86 1.97 15.17 -3.62
C PRO A 86 3.13 15.95 -4.26
N GLU A 87 2.88 17.08 -4.92
CA GLU A 87 3.91 17.80 -5.68
C GLU A 87 5.03 18.28 -4.75
N GLY A 88 6.28 17.98 -5.11
CA GLY A 88 7.48 18.35 -4.35
C GLY A 88 7.74 17.50 -3.10
N LYS A 89 6.83 16.59 -2.71
CA LYS A 89 7.03 15.69 -1.57
C LYS A 89 8.09 14.63 -1.86
N GLN A 90 8.79 14.21 -0.80
CA GLN A 90 9.78 13.15 -0.88
C GLN A 90 9.18 11.83 -0.43
N VAL A 91 9.36 10.79 -1.24
CA VAL A 91 8.87 9.43 -0.96
C VAL A 91 9.97 8.41 -1.18
N ILE A 92 9.74 7.19 -0.70
CA ILE A 92 10.66 6.07 -0.88
C ILE A 92 10.03 5.14 -1.91
N GLY A 93 10.79 4.82 -2.95
CA GLY A 93 10.42 3.84 -3.96
C GLY A 93 11.35 2.64 -3.97
N THR A 94 10.93 1.58 -4.64
CA THR A 94 11.71 0.36 -4.87
C THR A 94 11.84 0.14 -6.37
N ILE A 95 13.06 -0.09 -6.84
CA ILE A 95 13.32 -0.43 -8.24
C ILE A 95 12.79 -1.84 -8.49
N PHE A 96 11.79 -2.03 -9.34
CA PHE A 96 11.25 -3.36 -9.65
C PHE A 96 11.72 -3.90 -11.00
N HIS A 97 12.14 -3.03 -11.91
CA HIS A 97 12.66 -3.40 -13.23
C HIS A 97 13.75 -2.43 -13.69
N VAL A 98 14.70 -2.92 -14.46
CA VAL A 98 15.86 -2.18 -14.95
C VAL A 98 16.06 -2.55 -16.41
N VAL A 99 16.00 -1.57 -17.30
CA VAL A 99 16.22 -1.76 -18.75
C VAL A 99 17.32 -0.81 -19.14
N ASP A 100 18.48 -1.35 -19.52
CA ASP A 100 19.67 -0.55 -19.85
C ASP A 100 20.01 0.49 -18.76
N ASN A 101 19.69 1.76 -19.01
CA ASN A 101 19.89 2.89 -18.11
C ASN A 101 18.59 3.40 -17.47
N ASP A 102 17.44 2.84 -17.81
CA ASP A 102 16.14 3.25 -17.28
C ASP A 102 15.76 2.39 -16.08
N LEU A 103 15.40 3.07 -14.99
CA LEU A 103 15.02 2.49 -13.72
C LEU A 103 13.52 2.64 -13.53
N TYR A 104 12.81 1.52 -13.51
CA TYR A 104 11.38 1.48 -13.22
C TYR A 104 11.18 1.35 -11.72
N ILE A 105 10.57 2.36 -11.11
CA ILE A 105 10.50 2.53 -9.66
C ILE A 105 9.04 2.65 -9.22
N ASP A 106 8.64 1.77 -8.32
CA ASP A 106 7.33 1.82 -7.68
C ASP A 106 7.46 2.45 -6.29
N PHE A 107 6.58 3.40 -5.97
CA PHE A 107 6.50 4.08 -4.67
C PHE A 107 5.10 4.00 -4.04
N GLY A 108 4.29 3.01 -4.46
CA GLY A 108 2.98 2.73 -3.87
C GLY A 108 1.86 3.59 -4.43
N TRP A 109 2.07 4.21 -5.58
CA TRP A 109 1.03 4.90 -6.34
C TRP A 109 0.48 4.02 -7.47
N LYS A 110 -0.59 4.46 -8.13
CA LYS A 110 -1.20 3.78 -9.27
C LYS A 110 -0.22 3.57 -10.42
N PHE A 111 0.62 4.57 -10.70
CA PHE A 111 1.63 4.53 -11.75
C PHE A 111 3.02 4.61 -11.15
N HIS A 112 3.93 3.80 -11.68
CA HIS A 112 5.35 3.87 -11.37
C HIS A 112 5.99 5.06 -12.09
N CYS A 113 7.20 5.44 -11.67
CA CYS A 113 8.01 6.40 -12.43
C CYS A 113 9.19 5.71 -13.09
N VAL A 114 9.62 6.26 -14.23
CA VAL A 114 10.85 5.86 -14.90
C VAL A 114 11.89 6.95 -14.70
N CYS A 115 13.07 6.59 -14.21
CA CYS A 115 14.17 7.51 -13.99
C CYS A 115 15.45 6.98 -14.62
N THR A 116 16.26 7.87 -15.19
CA THR A 116 17.57 7.51 -15.71
C THR A 116 18.54 7.18 -14.58
N ARG A 117 19.37 6.13 -14.76
CA ARG A 117 20.39 5.71 -13.81
C ARG A 117 21.42 6.82 -13.60
N PRO A 118 21.67 7.23 -12.33
CA PRO A 118 22.72 8.19 -12.04
C PRO A 118 24.10 7.65 -12.41
N ILE A 119 24.96 8.52 -12.95
CA ILE A 119 26.35 8.19 -13.30
C ILE A 119 27.15 7.85 -12.03
N LYS A 120 26.86 8.54 -10.93
CA LYS A 120 27.50 8.31 -9.62
C LYS A 120 26.89 7.08 -8.96
N ASN A 121 27.74 6.12 -8.58
CA ASN A 121 27.35 4.87 -7.91
C ASN A 121 26.30 4.07 -8.69
N ALA A 122 26.41 4.04 -10.02
CA ALA A 122 25.50 3.35 -10.94
C ALA A 122 25.23 1.89 -10.53
N GLU A 123 26.27 1.19 -10.08
CA GLU A 123 26.25 -0.23 -9.69
C GLU A 123 25.31 -0.53 -8.53
N SER A 124 24.98 0.46 -7.70
CA SER A 124 24.09 0.29 -6.54
C SER A 124 22.60 0.36 -6.89
N TYR A 125 22.26 0.86 -8.08
CA TYR A 125 20.88 0.97 -8.57
C TYR A 125 20.47 -0.31 -9.31
N VAL A 126 20.33 -1.38 -8.53
CA VAL A 126 19.86 -2.69 -8.97
C VAL A 126 18.40 -2.90 -8.61
N ARG A 127 17.77 -3.92 -9.22
CA ARG A 127 16.44 -4.37 -8.86
C ARG A 127 16.37 -4.71 -7.36
N GLY A 128 15.34 -4.21 -6.68
CA GLY A 128 15.13 -4.34 -5.24
C GLY A 128 15.73 -3.21 -4.40
N SER A 129 16.60 -2.35 -4.97
CA SER A 129 17.15 -1.21 -4.23
C SER A 129 16.05 -0.20 -3.87
N GLN A 130 16.09 0.28 -2.62
CA GLN A 130 15.22 1.35 -2.14
C GLN A 130 15.84 2.70 -2.46
N VAL A 131 15.08 3.58 -3.10
CA VAL A 131 15.50 4.91 -3.55
C VAL A 131 14.62 6.01 -2.98
N LYS A 132 15.19 7.21 -2.84
CA LYS A 132 14.46 8.43 -2.50
C LYS A 132 14.07 9.16 -3.77
N LEU A 133 12.80 9.50 -3.87
CA LEU A 133 12.22 10.22 -4.98
C LEU A 133 11.65 11.55 -4.50
N ARG A 134 11.62 12.55 -5.37
CA ARG A 134 10.79 13.75 -5.23
C ARG A 134 9.69 13.69 -6.29
N ILE A 135 8.44 13.66 -5.86
CA ILE A 135 7.29 13.62 -6.77
C ILE A 135 7.16 14.97 -7.48
N LYS A 136 6.88 14.96 -8.78
CA LYS A 136 6.43 16.14 -9.53
C LYS A 136 4.97 15.98 -9.94
N SER A 137 4.64 14.88 -10.60
CA SER A 137 3.25 14.53 -10.93
C SER A 137 3.00 13.05 -10.68
N LEU A 138 1.81 12.75 -10.16
CA LEU A 138 1.34 11.39 -9.93
C LEU A 138 0.83 10.70 -11.20
N GLU A 139 0.53 11.46 -12.25
CA GLU A 139 0.14 10.95 -13.56
C GLU A 139 0.55 11.96 -14.64
N LEU A 140 1.28 11.51 -15.65
CA LEU A 140 1.54 12.29 -16.84
C LEU A 140 0.34 12.21 -17.78
N ALA A 141 -0.58 13.16 -17.63
CA ALA A 141 -1.74 13.34 -18.48
C ALA A 141 -1.82 14.79 -18.96
N THR A 142 -2.13 14.98 -20.25
CA THR A 142 -2.36 16.31 -20.81
C THR A 142 -3.42 16.28 -21.90
N ARG A 143 -4.10 17.41 -22.09
CA ARG A 143 -5.08 17.61 -23.17
C ARG A 143 -4.45 18.38 -24.30
N PHE A 144 -4.50 17.83 -25.51
CA PHE A 144 -4.06 18.53 -26.70
C PHE A 144 -5.24 19.20 -27.39
N LEU A 145 -4.95 20.23 -28.19
CA LEU A 145 -5.98 20.91 -28.97
C LEU A 145 -6.64 19.91 -29.94
N GLY A 146 -7.96 19.87 -29.93
CA GLY A 146 -8.74 18.94 -30.76
C GLY A 146 -8.99 17.57 -30.12
N SER A 147 -8.45 17.27 -28.94
CA SER A 147 -8.83 16.07 -28.19
C SER A 147 -9.99 16.34 -27.22
N GLU A 148 -10.99 15.47 -27.23
CA GLU A 148 -12.10 15.53 -26.25
C GLU A 148 -11.69 15.04 -24.86
N LYS A 149 -10.67 14.17 -24.81
CA LYS A 149 -10.16 13.51 -23.61
C LYS A 149 -8.67 13.77 -23.43
N ASP A 150 -8.21 13.54 -22.21
CA ASP A 150 -6.80 13.62 -21.85
C ASP A 150 -6.06 12.40 -22.38
N LEU A 151 -4.85 12.62 -22.90
CA LEU A 151 -3.92 11.55 -23.25
C LEU A 151 -2.98 11.34 -22.07
N THR A 152 -2.80 10.09 -21.68
CA THR A 152 -1.98 9.73 -20.51
C THR A 152 -0.85 8.80 -20.93
N LEU A 153 0.34 9.00 -20.36
CA LEU A 153 1.53 8.16 -20.61
C LEU A 153 1.56 6.91 -19.71
N LEU A 154 0.60 6.79 -18.78
CA LEU A 154 0.51 5.68 -17.81
C LEU A 154 1.75 5.55 -16.91
N GLU A 155 2.41 6.68 -16.64
CA GLU A 155 3.57 6.79 -15.75
C GLU A 155 3.45 8.06 -14.90
N ALA A 156 4.12 8.04 -13.74
CA ALA A 156 4.30 9.20 -12.87
C ALA A 156 5.64 9.87 -13.16
N ASP A 157 5.72 11.19 -12.94
CA ASP A 157 6.99 11.94 -13.03
C ASP A 157 7.54 12.22 -11.64
N ALA A 158 8.78 11.78 -11.42
CA ALA A 158 9.52 11.99 -10.20
C ALA A 158 11.01 12.21 -10.50
N ALA A 159 11.68 12.92 -9.61
CA ALA A 159 13.13 13.07 -9.65
C ALA A 159 13.80 12.08 -8.69
N LEU A 160 14.76 11.31 -9.19
CA LEU A 160 15.59 10.42 -8.39
C LEU A 160 16.63 11.23 -7.60
N LEU A 161 16.52 11.21 -6.27
CA LEU A 161 17.44 11.94 -5.38
C LEU A 161 18.66 11.09 -4.98
N GLY A 162 18.46 9.78 -4.79
CA GLY A 162 19.53 8.85 -4.41
C GLY A 162 19.01 7.58 -3.74
N LEU A 163 19.92 6.78 -3.17
CA LEU A 163 19.55 5.57 -2.42
C LEU A 163 18.98 5.92 -1.04
N HIS A 164 17.97 5.17 -0.58
CA HIS A 164 17.38 5.34 0.76
C HIS A 164 18.21 4.64 1.83
N LYS A 165 18.58 3.38 1.61
CA LYS A 165 19.45 2.58 2.48
C LYS A 165 20.73 2.20 1.73
N PRO A 166 21.90 2.31 2.36
CA PRO A 166 23.12 1.71 1.80
C PRO A 166 22.97 0.19 1.78
N ILE A 167 23.44 -0.44 0.70
CA ILE A 167 23.53 -1.90 0.61
C ILE A 167 24.57 -2.33 1.66
N LYS A 168 24.14 -3.14 2.65
CA LYS A 168 25.06 -3.79 3.58
C LYS A 168 25.53 -5.07 2.91
N TYR A 169 26.84 -5.17 2.66
CA TYR A 169 27.51 -6.39 2.24
C TYR A 169 27.56 -7.41 3.39
#